data_AF-A0ABD5XR19-F1
#
_entry.id   AF-A0ABD5XR19-F1
#
_cell.length_a   1.000
_cell.length_b   1.000
_cell.length_c   1.000
_cell.angle_alpha   90.00
_cell.angle_beta   90.00
_cell.angle_gamma   90.00
#
_symmetry.space_group_name_H-M   'P 1'
#
loop_
_entity.id
_entity.type
_entity.pdbx_description
1 polymer ?
#
loop_
_entity_poly.entity_id
_entity_poly.type
_entity_poly.pdbx_seq_one_letter_code
_entity_poly.pdbx_strand_id
1 'polypeptide(L)'
;MTADGERVADPATVLPAVVSLATDGLVRVGCSRGEARELLAPVRARAETRTAPSVWKRERARAALDDGAPLDEAVVAAQRAYLDRAASDEPFAAWD
;
A
#
# COMPACT_ATOMS: atom_id res chain seq x y z
N MET A 1 6.08 3.02 -18.02
CA MET A 1 6.83 3.09 -19.30
C MET A 1 7.81 1.94 -19.32
N THR A 2 7.96 1.23 -20.43
CA THR A 2 9.05 0.27 -20.63
C THR A 2 10.37 1.01 -20.85
N ALA A 3 11.49 0.29 -20.92
CA ALA A 3 12.79 0.85 -21.30
C ALA A 3 12.75 1.55 -22.68
N ASP A 4 11.85 1.10 -23.56
CA ASP A 4 11.64 1.63 -24.91
C ASP A 4 10.60 2.76 -24.96
N GLY A 5 10.11 3.22 -23.81
CA GLY A 5 9.16 4.34 -23.72
C GLY A 5 7.69 3.96 -23.92
N GLU A 6 7.35 2.67 -24.02
CA GLU A 6 5.97 2.22 -24.21
C GLU A 6 5.16 2.33 -22.91
N ARG A 7 3.92 2.82 -23.01
CA ARG A 7 3.07 3.05 -21.84
C ARG A 7 2.35 1.75 -21.43
N VAL A 8 2.86 1.10 -20.38
CA VAL A 8 2.22 -0.06 -19.75
C VAL A 8 1.42 0.37 -18.54
N ALA A 9 0.17 -0.07 -18.46
CA ALA A 9 -0.76 0.22 -17.36
C ALA A 9 -1.22 -1.03 -16.58
N ASP A 10 -0.92 -2.24 -17.08
CA ASP A 10 -1.26 -3.48 -16.39
C ASP A 10 -0.46 -3.61 -15.08
N PRO A 11 -1.12 -3.64 -13.91
CA PRO A 11 -0.43 -3.76 -12.62
C PRO A 11 0.42 -5.03 -12.50
N ALA A 12 0.00 -6.14 -13.13
CA ALA A 12 0.76 -7.39 -13.09
C ALA A 12 2.11 -7.27 -13.82
N THR A 13 2.19 -6.37 -14.79
CA THR A 13 3.44 -6.07 -15.51
C THR A 13 4.22 -4.93 -14.84
N VAL A 14 3.53 -3.87 -14.39
CA VAL A 14 4.18 -2.67 -13.84
C VAL A 14 4.82 -2.94 -12.47
N LEU A 15 4.13 -3.67 -11.59
CA LEU A 15 4.58 -3.82 -10.21
C LEU A 15 5.91 -4.60 -10.10
N PRO A 16 6.10 -5.77 -10.74
CA PRO A 16 7.38 -6.47 -10.69
C PRO A 16 8.55 -5.60 -11.19
N ALA A 17 8.32 -4.80 -12.24
CA ALA A 17 9.32 -3.89 -12.78
C ALA A 17 9.68 -2.78 -11.78
N VAL A 18 8.69 -2.14 -11.16
CA VAL A 18 8.91 -1.11 -10.13
C VAL A 18 9.66 -1.69 -8.93
N VAL A 19 9.30 -2.89 -8.47
CA VAL A 19 9.97 -3.51 -7.32
C VAL A 19 11.41 -3.93 -7.67
N SER A 20 11.68 -4.36 -8.90
CA SER A 20 13.07 -4.62 -9.34
C SER A 20 13.89 -3.33 -9.32
N LEU A 21 13.36 -2.25 -9.89
CA LEU A 21 14.04 -0.95 -9.92
C LEU A 21 14.30 -0.42 -8.50
N ALA A 22 13.33 -0.57 -7.59
CA ALA A 22 13.50 -0.20 -6.19
C ALA A 22 14.58 -1.06 -5.49
N THR A 23 14.62 -2.37 -5.77
CA THR A 23 15.66 -3.27 -5.24
C THR A 23 17.04 -2.80 -5.68
N ASP A 24 17.21 -2.51 -6.97
CA ASP A 24 18.49 -2.03 -7.51
C ASP A 24 18.86 -0.64 -6.97
N GLY A 25 17.86 0.21 -6.73
CA GLY A 25 18.02 1.49 -6.04
C GLY A 25 18.57 1.35 -4.62
N LEU A 26 17.96 0.47 -3.81
CA LEU A 26 18.39 0.19 -2.44
C LEU A 26 19.79 -0.40 -2.39
N VAL A 27 20.11 -1.32 -3.30
CA VAL A 27 21.47 -1.88 -3.41
C VAL A 27 22.50 -0.81 -3.76
N ARG A 28 22.16 0.12 -4.66
CA ARG A 28 23.06 1.22 -5.05
C ARG A 28 23.37 2.18 -3.91
N VAL A 29 22.45 2.37 -2.97
CA VAL A 29 22.65 3.23 -1.79
C VAL A 29 23.25 2.48 -0.59
N GLY A 30 23.61 1.20 -0.76
CA GLY A 30 24.40 0.44 0.22
C GLY A 30 23.64 -0.67 0.96
N CYS A 31 22.34 -0.89 0.68
CA CYS A 31 21.64 -2.04 1.26
C CYS A 31 22.14 -3.36 0.63
N SER A 32 22.20 -4.43 1.42
CA SER A 32 22.27 -5.78 0.88
C SER A 32 20.99 -6.12 0.11
N ARG A 33 21.07 -7.11 -0.78
CA ARG A 33 19.85 -7.64 -1.44
C ARG A 33 18.86 -8.24 -0.44
N GLY A 34 19.32 -8.70 0.72
CA GLY A 34 18.46 -9.20 1.80
C GLY A 34 17.64 -8.06 2.43
N GLU A 35 18.32 -7.01 2.89
CA GLU A 35 17.69 -5.82 3.48
C GLU A 35 16.73 -5.16 2.48
N ALA A 36 17.12 -5.06 1.20
CA ALA A 36 16.24 -4.52 0.17
C ALA A 36 14.96 -5.35 0.00
N ARG A 37 15.04 -6.68 0.11
CA ARG A 37 13.85 -7.56 0.06
C ARG A 37 12.96 -7.36 1.28
N GLU A 38 13.54 -7.25 2.47
CA GLU A 38 12.79 -7.03 3.72
C GLU A 38 12.06 -5.68 3.69
N LEU A 39 12.76 -4.60 3.30
CA LEU A 39 12.16 -3.27 3.17
C LEU A 39 11.01 -3.22 2.15
N LEU A 40 11.10 -4.02 1.08
CA LEU A 40 10.08 -4.07 0.03
C LEU A 40 8.98 -5.11 0.28
N ALA A 41 9.14 -5.99 1.28
CA ALA A 41 8.18 -7.06 1.56
C ALA A 41 6.75 -6.53 1.85
N PRO A 42 6.55 -5.46 2.64
CA PRO A 42 5.19 -4.92 2.88
C PRO A 42 4.52 -4.39 1.60
N VAL A 43 5.31 -3.82 0.67
CA VAL A 43 4.80 -3.32 -0.61
C VAL A 43 4.37 -4.47 -1.52
N ARG A 44 5.16 -5.55 -1.57
CA ARG A 44 4.82 -6.77 -2.30
C ARG A 44 3.56 -7.42 -1.75
N ALA A 45 3.48 -7.60 -0.42
CA ALA A 45 2.35 -8.21 0.25
C ALA A 45 1.03 -7.47 -0.05
N ARG A 46 1.04 -6.12 -0.03
CA ARG A 46 -0.13 -5.31 -0.39
C ARG A 46 -0.61 -5.54 -1.81
N ALA A 47 0.32 -5.69 -2.75
CA ALA A 47 -0.05 -5.89 -4.13
C ALA A 47 -0.55 -7.31 -4.42
N GLU A 48 0.03 -8.31 -3.78
CA GLU A 48 -0.42 -9.72 -3.85
C GLU A 48 -1.81 -9.89 -3.24
N THR A 49 -2.05 -9.31 -2.07
CA THR A 49 -3.35 -9.35 -1.37
C THR A 49 -4.38 -8.39 -1.95
N ARG A 50 -3.98 -7.52 -2.90
CA ARG A 50 -4.80 -6.43 -3.45
C ARG A 50 -5.43 -5.53 -2.38
N THR A 51 -4.73 -5.37 -1.26
CA THR A 51 -5.17 -4.53 -0.14
C THR A 51 -4.63 -3.11 -0.33
N ALA A 52 -5.55 -2.14 -0.34
CA ALA A 52 -5.21 -0.73 -0.48
C ALA A 52 -5.78 0.09 0.70
N PRO A 53 -4.98 1.02 1.28
CA PRO A 53 -5.47 1.94 2.30
C PRO A 53 -6.76 2.67 1.92
N SER A 54 -6.93 3.00 0.65
CA SER A 54 -8.14 3.66 0.16
C SER A 54 -9.38 2.76 0.18
N VAL A 55 -9.22 1.45 -0.03
CA VAL A 55 -10.32 0.47 0.06
C VAL A 55 -10.74 0.32 1.52
N TRP A 56 -9.79 0.07 2.42
CA TRP A 56 -10.03 -0.06 3.85
C TRP A 56 -10.71 1.18 4.46
N LYS A 57 -10.22 2.39 4.15
CA LYS A 57 -10.84 3.63 4.65
C LYS A 57 -12.28 3.77 4.17
N ARG A 58 -12.55 3.38 2.92
CA ARG A 58 -13.89 3.45 2.35
C ARG A 58 -14.82 2.43 2.99
N GLU A 59 -14.34 1.25 3.36
CA GLU A 59 -15.11 0.26 4.11
C GLU A 59 -15.44 0.74 5.52
N ARG A 60 -14.48 1.32 6.24
CA ARG A 60 -14.74 1.91 7.57
C ARG A 60 -15.69 3.11 7.51
N ALA A 61 -15.53 3.97 6.51
CA ALA A 61 -16.47 5.08 6.31
C ALA A 61 -17.89 4.57 5.99
N ARG A 62 -18.03 3.51 5.18
CA ARG A 62 -19.33 2.88 4.91
C ARG A 62 -19.95 2.29 6.16
N ALA A 63 -19.19 1.55 6.96
CA ALA A 63 -19.69 1.00 8.21
C ALA A 63 -20.23 2.11 9.15
N ALA A 64 -19.49 3.21 9.31
CA ALA A 64 -19.95 4.34 10.10
C ALA A 64 -21.21 5.02 9.52
N LEU A 65 -21.33 5.11 8.20
CA LEU A 65 -22.54 5.60 7.53
C LEU A 65 -23.74 4.66 7.77
N ASP A 66 -23.52 3.35 7.70
CA ASP A 66 -24.54 2.33 7.94
C ASP A 66 -25.03 2.37 9.40
N ASP A 67 -24.15 2.77 10.33
CA ASP A 67 -24.45 3.02 11.74
C ASP A 67 -25.09 4.41 11.99
N GLY A 68 -25.30 5.21 10.94
CA GLY A 68 -26.02 6.48 10.99
C GLY A 68 -25.15 7.73 11.25
N ALA A 69 -23.82 7.61 11.19
CA ALA A 69 -22.94 8.78 11.29
C ALA A 69 -23.11 9.70 10.06
N PRO A 70 -22.95 11.03 10.22
CA PRO A 70 -22.89 11.93 9.09
C PRO A 70 -21.60 11.71 8.28
N LEU A 71 -21.65 12.04 6.98
CA LEU A 71 -20.59 11.70 6.02
C LEU A 71 -19.22 12.26 6.38
N ASP A 72 -19.15 13.51 6.82
CA ASP A 72 -17.91 14.17 7.22
C ASP A 72 -17.30 13.50 8.45
N GLU A 73 -18.11 13.17 9.46
CA GLU A 73 -17.66 12.40 10.63
C GLU A 73 -17.19 11.00 10.25
N ALA A 74 -17.92 10.29 9.38
CA ALA A 74 -17.54 8.96 8.92
C ALA A 74 -16.18 8.94 8.21
N VAL A 75 -15.92 9.93 7.33
CA VAL A 75 -14.65 10.08 6.62
C VAL A 75 -13.51 10.43 7.59
N VAL A 76 -13.74 11.37 8.52
CA VAL A 76 -12.73 11.77 9.51
C VAL A 76 -12.40 10.62 10.45
N ALA A 77 -13.41 9.87 10.92
CA ALA A 77 -13.23 8.70 11.77
C ALA A 77 -12.40 7.62 11.06
N ALA A 78 -12.73 7.30 9.81
CA ALA A 78 -11.95 6.34 9.02
C ALA A 78 -10.49 6.79 8.82
N GLN A 79 -10.25 8.08 8.59
CA GLN A 79 -8.90 8.60 8.43
C GLN A 79 -8.10 8.61 9.75
N ARG A 80 -8.74 8.93 10.89
CA ARG A 80 -8.08 8.83 12.20
C ARG A 80 -7.70 7.39 12.53
N ALA A 81 -8.64 6.47 12.37
CA ALA A 81 -8.38 5.04 12.58
C ALA A 81 -7.26 4.50 11.67
N TYR A 82 -7.15 5.01 10.44
CA TYR A 82 -6.03 4.69 9.56
C TYR A 82 -4.69 5.19 10.12
N LEU A 83 -4.62 6.45 10.56
CA LEU A 83 -3.39 7.05 11.09
C LEU A 83 -2.94 6.34 12.36
N ASP A 84 -3.87 6.01 13.25
CA ASP A 84 -3.59 5.30 14.51
C ASP A 84 -2.98 3.92 14.25
N ARG A 85 -3.55 3.14 13.32
CA ARG A 85 -2.98 1.85 12.92
C ARG A 85 -1.67 2.00 12.13
N ALA A 86 -1.56 3.01 11.27
CA ALA A 86 -0.38 3.23 10.44
C ALA A 86 0.86 3.63 11.25
N ALA A 87 0.66 4.11 12.48
CA ALA A 87 1.74 4.41 13.41
C ALA A 87 2.31 3.15 14.08
N SER A 88 1.71 1.97 13.88
CA SER A 88 2.23 0.69 14.37
C SER A 88 3.22 0.07 13.40
N ASP A 89 4.03 -0.89 13.88
CA ASP A 89 4.93 -1.70 13.05
C ASP A 89 4.20 -2.81 12.25
N GLU A 90 2.87 -2.90 12.38
CA GLU A 90 2.08 -3.90 11.66
C GLU A 90 1.90 -3.50 10.19
N PRO A 91 2.32 -4.34 9.22
CA PRO A 91 2.15 -4.02 7.82
C PRO A 91 0.66 -4.00 7.46
N PHE A 92 0.25 -3.01 6.66
CA PHE A 92 -1.14 -2.84 6.23
C PHE A 92 -1.78 -4.11 5.65
N ALA A 93 -1.00 -4.97 4.99
CA ALA A 93 -1.51 -6.23 4.42
C ALA A 93 -2.01 -7.23 5.47
N ALA A 94 -1.72 -7.01 6.75
CA ALA A 94 -2.20 -7.81 7.88
C ALA A 94 -3.43 -7.21 8.58
N TRP A 95 -3.89 -6.02 8.17
CA TRP A 95 -5.05 -5.37 8.81
C TRP A 95 -6.36 -5.96 8.28
N ASP A 96 -7.29 -6.24 9.21
CA ASP A 96 -8.69 -6.57 8.94
C ASP A 96 -9.54 -5.37 8.48
#